data_AF-A0A3M1RMS2-F1
#
_entry.id   AF-A0A3M1RMS2-F1
#
_cell.length_a   1.000
_cell.length_b   1.000
_cell.length_c   1.000
_cell.angle_alpha   90.00
_cell.angle_beta   90.00
_cell.angle_gamma   90.00
#
_symmetry.space_group_name_H-M   'P 1'
#
loop_
_entity.id
_entity.type
_entity.pdbx_description
1 polymer ?
#
loop_
_entity_poly.entity_id
_entity_poly.type
_entity_poly.pdbx_seq_one_letter_code
_entity_poly.pdbx_strand_id
1 'polypeptide(L)'
;MKCLWNVLFCGAVLAAAVSASAAEYTLKLPAGVTRSWIGPEFWGNRTQDWKLADGKILCVADQTRLNMRTLHLLTHRLAEGDGTFRITVNTQWAGDEGTQPSKGAFSGLLIGIGGPGVDYRRAVLVHAFPGEGAGLVAGATPDGKAFFADFEKEQVQPPAAMGDPRPLQLVLEGKPVDGGYRLTLVVSDAAGTELSRAE
;
A
#
# COMPACT_ATOMS: atom_id res chain seq x y z
N MET A 1 42.77 -36.63 52.22
CA MET A 1 42.79 -36.40 50.76
C MET A 1 41.40 -36.74 50.21
N LYS A 2 40.59 -35.74 49.86
CA LYS A 2 39.32 -35.91 49.13
C LYS A 2 39.32 -34.87 48.01
N CYS A 3 39.60 -35.31 46.78
CA CYS A 3 39.46 -34.50 45.56
C CYS A 3 37.98 -34.41 45.20
N LEU A 4 37.42 -33.20 45.24
CA LEU A 4 36.11 -32.90 44.66
C LEU A 4 36.34 -32.41 43.24
N TRP A 5 35.80 -33.15 42.26
CA TRP A 5 35.66 -32.68 40.88
C TRP A 5 34.37 -31.87 40.78
N ASN A 6 34.48 -30.59 40.43
CA ASN A 6 33.33 -29.79 40.01
C ASN A 6 33.14 -29.99 38.50
N VAL A 7 32.04 -30.61 38.11
CA VAL A 7 31.56 -30.64 36.72
C VAL A 7 30.70 -29.39 36.52
N LEU A 8 31.18 -28.44 35.71
CA LEU A 8 30.35 -27.34 35.22
C LEU A 8 29.47 -27.86 34.07
N PHE A 9 28.16 -27.86 34.27
CA PHE A 9 27.19 -28.11 33.21
C PHE A 9 26.89 -26.78 32.50
N CYS A 10 27.40 -26.60 31.28
CA CYS A 10 27.08 -25.45 30.44
C CYS A 10 25.77 -25.77 29.68
N GLY A 11 24.63 -25.38 30.25
CA GLY A 11 23.33 -25.54 29.60
C GLY A 11 23.18 -24.51 28.49
N ALA A 12 23.27 -24.94 27.22
CA ALA A 12 22.91 -24.10 26.08
C ALA A 12 21.38 -23.93 26.05
N VAL A 13 20.91 -22.71 26.33
CA VAL A 13 19.51 -22.33 26.12
C VAL A 13 19.32 -22.14 24.61
N LEU A 14 18.70 -23.11 23.94
CA LEU A 14 18.19 -22.92 22.59
C LEU A 14 16.97 -21.98 22.68
N ALA A 15 17.16 -20.71 22.32
CA ALA A 15 16.05 -19.82 22.03
C ALA A 15 15.40 -20.27 20.73
N ALA A 16 14.28 -20.98 20.82
CA ALA A 16 13.43 -21.26 19.66
C ALA A 16 12.80 -19.93 19.21
N ALA A 17 13.25 -19.39 18.07
CA ALA A 17 12.61 -18.25 17.44
C ALA A 17 11.22 -18.71 16.96
N VAL A 18 10.18 -18.29 17.68
CA VAL A 18 8.80 -18.46 17.23
C VAL A 18 8.60 -17.53 16.04
N SER A 19 8.57 -18.07 14.82
CA SER A 19 8.13 -17.30 13.66
C SER A 19 6.66 -16.94 13.86
N ALA A 20 6.38 -15.68 14.19
CA ALA A 20 5.03 -15.15 14.12
C ALA A 20 4.59 -15.19 12.65
N SER A 21 3.52 -15.92 12.36
CA SER A 21 2.85 -15.86 11.06
C SER A 21 2.30 -14.45 10.88
N ALA A 22 2.69 -13.77 9.80
CA ALA A 22 2.01 -12.55 9.39
C ALA A 22 0.52 -12.86 9.14
N ALA A 23 -0.37 -11.94 9.49
CA ALA A 23 -1.76 -12.06 9.11
C ALA A 23 -1.85 -11.91 7.58
N GLU A 24 -2.16 -12.99 6.89
CA GLU A 24 -2.40 -12.96 5.45
C GLU A 24 -3.81 -12.46 5.17
N TYR A 25 -3.92 -11.46 4.30
CA TYR A 25 -5.19 -10.92 3.85
C TYR A 25 -5.26 -10.92 2.34
N THR A 26 -6.34 -11.48 1.79
CA THR A 26 -6.68 -11.38 0.37
C THR A 26 -8.09 -10.83 0.25
N LEU A 27 -8.21 -9.66 -0.39
CA LEU A 27 -9.51 -9.06 -0.68
C LEU A 27 -10.33 -9.96 -1.63
N LYS A 28 -11.55 -10.31 -1.22
CA LYS A 28 -12.51 -11.05 -2.06
C LYS A 28 -13.70 -10.14 -2.38
N LEU A 29 -13.79 -9.71 -3.64
CA LEU A 29 -14.89 -8.88 -4.12
C LEU A 29 -15.92 -9.75 -4.84
N PRO A 30 -17.23 -9.55 -4.60
CA PRO A 30 -18.26 -10.33 -5.26
C PRO A 30 -18.38 -9.94 -6.74
N ALA A 31 -18.48 -10.94 -7.60
CA ALA A 31 -18.86 -10.78 -9.01
C ALA A 31 -20.38 -10.56 -9.13
N GLY A 32 -20.83 -9.98 -10.24
CA GLY A 32 -22.26 -9.75 -10.52
C GLY A 32 -22.95 -8.71 -9.64
N VAL A 33 -22.20 -8.00 -8.78
CA VAL A 33 -22.72 -6.95 -7.90
C VAL A 33 -22.19 -5.58 -8.36
N THR A 34 -23.09 -4.60 -8.45
CA THR A 34 -22.73 -3.20 -8.74
C THR A 34 -23.38 -2.25 -7.74
N ARG A 35 -22.59 -1.43 -7.04
CA ARG A 35 -23.08 -0.46 -6.03
C ARG A 35 -22.02 0.61 -5.68
N SER A 36 -22.43 1.77 -5.18
CA SER A 36 -21.53 2.87 -4.77
C SER A 36 -20.84 2.65 -3.41
N TRP A 37 -21.26 1.66 -2.64
CA TRP A 37 -20.56 1.25 -1.42
C TRP A 37 -19.62 0.10 -1.77
N ILE A 38 -18.41 0.00 -1.19
CA ILE A 38 -17.49 -1.11 -1.46
C ILE A 38 -17.72 -2.28 -0.51
N GLY A 39 -17.83 -2.00 0.78
CA GLY A 39 -17.96 -3.03 1.82
C GLY A 39 -17.73 -2.45 3.21
N PRO A 40 -18.01 -3.22 4.26
CA PRO A 40 -17.92 -2.76 5.64
C PRO A 40 -16.47 -2.61 6.11
N GLU A 41 -15.53 -3.27 5.44
CA GLU A 41 -14.11 -3.15 5.78
C GLU A 41 -13.46 -1.88 5.21
N PHE A 42 -14.19 -1.04 4.47
CA PHE A 42 -13.62 0.10 3.75
C PHE A 42 -14.13 1.46 4.23
N TRP A 43 -13.22 2.44 4.24
CA TRP A 43 -13.55 3.86 4.29
C TRP A 43 -13.09 4.55 3.01
N GLY A 44 -14.04 4.95 2.16
CA GLY A 44 -13.76 5.77 0.98
C GLY A 44 -13.86 7.24 1.33
N ASN A 45 -12.77 8.01 1.21
CA ASN A 45 -12.88 9.45 1.30
C ASN A 45 -13.67 9.97 0.10
N ARG A 46 -14.80 10.61 0.40
CA ARG A 46 -15.92 10.82 -0.53
C ARG A 46 -16.47 9.50 -1.07
N THR A 47 -17.23 8.79 -0.24
CA THR A 47 -17.79 7.47 -0.55
C THR A 47 -18.48 7.37 -1.90
N GLN A 48 -19.14 8.44 -2.37
CA GLN A 48 -19.81 8.48 -3.66
C GLN A 48 -18.88 8.40 -4.88
N ASP A 49 -17.59 8.69 -4.70
CA ASP A 49 -16.57 8.59 -5.76
C ASP A 49 -16.05 7.16 -5.93
N TRP A 50 -16.58 6.21 -5.16
CA TRP A 50 -16.21 4.80 -5.22
C TRP A 50 -17.38 3.95 -5.69
N LYS A 51 -17.07 2.88 -6.42
CA LYS A 51 -18.06 1.93 -6.93
C LYS A 51 -17.48 0.53 -6.95
N LEU A 52 -18.21 -0.42 -6.38
CA LEU A 52 -18.00 -1.84 -6.66
C LEU A 52 -18.70 -2.14 -7.99
N ALA A 53 -17.97 -2.75 -8.93
CA ALA A 53 -18.50 -3.15 -10.22
C ALA A 53 -17.84 -4.48 -10.62
N ASP A 54 -18.62 -5.56 -10.53
CA ASP A 54 -18.26 -6.90 -11.02
C ASP A 54 -16.85 -7.35 -10.58
N GLY A 55 -16.66 -7.50 -9.27
CA GLY A 55 -15.37 -7.92 -8.69
C GLY A 55 -14.26 -6.87 -8.74
N LYS A 56 -14.54 -5.63 -9.16
CA LYS A 56 -13.58 -4.52 -9.21
C LYS A 56 -14.02 -3.33 -8.38
N ILE A 57 -13.06 -2.62 -7.82
CA ILE A 57 -13.26 -1.30 -7.19
C ILE A 57 -12.90 -0.24 -8.23
N LEU A 58 -13.84 0.65 -8.52
CA LEU A 58 -13.66 1.78 -9.42
C LEU A 58 -13.67 3.08 -8.63
N CYS A 59 -12.67 3.92 -8.88
CA CYS A 59 -12.73 5.34 -8.55
C CYS A 59 -13.41 6.05 -9.72
N VAL A 60 -14.57 6.66 -9.47
CA VAL A 60 -15.38 7.36 -10.48
C VAL A 60 -15.28 8.89 -10.35
N ALA A 61 -14.28 9.38 -9.59
CA ALA A 61 -14.03 10.79 -9.43
C ALA A 61 -13.61 11.45 -10.75
N ASP A 62 -14.26 12.55 -11.10
CA ASP A 62 -14.05 13.30 -12.35
C ASP A 62 -13.56 14.74 -12.10
N GLN A 63 -13.07 15.03 -10.90
CA GLN A 63 -12.76 16.39 -10.46
C GLN A 63 -11.26 16.70 -10.47
N THR A 64 -10.87 17.72 -11.24
CA THR A 64 -9.47 18.14 -11.37
C THR A 64 -8.89 18.78 -10.11
N ARG A 65 -9.70 19.48 -9.31
CA ARG A 65 -9.26 20.18 -8.09
C ARG A 65 -8.92 19.25 -6.93
N LEU A 66 -9.60 18.10 -6.84
CA LEU A 66 -9.39 17.09 -5.81
C LEU A 66 -8.88 15.85 -6.51
N ASN A 67 -7.60 15.87 -6.87
CA ASN A 67 -6.96 14.92 -7.76
C ASN A 67 -6.56 13.58 -7.12
N MET A 68 -6.66 13.46 -5.78
CA MET A 68 -6.42 12.19 -5.07
C MET A 68 -7.66 11.70 -4.33
N ARG A 69 -7.94 10.40 -4.45
CA ARG A 69 -8.94 9.67 -3.65
C ARG A 69 -8.27 8.51 -2.95
N THR A 70 -8.68 8.29 -1.71
CA THR A 70 -8.18 7.20 -0.88
C THR A 70 -9.34 6.31 -0.46
N LEU A 71 -9.11 5.00 -0.53
CA LEU A 71 -9.98 3.95 -0.03
C LEU A 71 -9.18 3.16 0.99
N HIS A 72 -9.51 3.33 2.27
CA HIS A 72 -8.76 2.73 3.37
C HIS A 72 -9.38 1.40 3.79
N LEU A 73 -8.54 0.38 4.01
CA LEU A 73 -8.93 -0.89 4.62
C LEU A 73 -8.86 -0.74 6.16
N LEU A 74 -9.99 -0.90 6.84
CA LEU A 74 -10.13 -0.64 8.27
C LEU A 74 -9.79 -1.83 9.17
N THR A 75 -9.77 -3.03 8.60
CA THR A 75 -9.61 -4.29 9.33
C THR A 75 -8.16 -4.73 9.50
N HIS A 76 -7.22 -4.07 8.80
CA HIS A 76 -5.81 -4.41 8.83
C HIS A 76 -4.96 -3.14 8.96
N ARG A 77 -3.92 -3.21 9.78
CA ARG A 77 -2.95 -2.15 9.98
C ARG A 77 -1.56 -2.78 10.06
N LEU A 78 -0.56 -2.14 9.46
CA LEU A 78 0.83 -2.50 9.70
C LEU A 78 1.14 -2.24 11.19
N ALA A 79 1.54 -3.28 11.91
CA ALA A 79 1.90 -3.18 13.32
C ALA A 79 3.28 -2.53 13.49
N GLU A 80 3.52 -1.96 14.67
CA GLU A 80 4.88 -1.60 15.08
C GLU A 80 5.73 -2.87 15.23
N GLY A 81 7.01 -2.80 14.87
CA GLY A 81 7.94 -3.92 14.99
C GLY A 81 9.04 -3.91 13.93
N ASP A 82 9.81 -4.98 13.89
CA ASP A 82 10.92 -5.26 12.96
C ASP A 82 10.57 -6.35 11.93
N GLY A 83 9.28 -6.57 11.68
CA GLY A 83 8.80 -7.54 10.69
C GLY A 83 8.99 -7.05 9.25
N THR A 84 8.96 -7.98 8.29
CA THR A 84 8.82 -7.63 6.86
C THR A 84 7.34 -7.60 6.49
N PHE A 85 6.95 -6.71 5.59
CA PHE A 85 5.63 -6.74 4.98
C PHE A 85 5.70 -6.76 3.46
N ARG A 86 4.65 -7.31 2.84
CA ARG A 86 4.45 -7.31 1.39
C ARG A 86 2.98 -7.03 1.09
N ILE A 87 2.71 -6.06 0.23
CA ILE A 87 1.37 -5.73 -0.24
C ILE A 87 1.36 -5.80 -1.77
N THR A 88 0.35 -6.44 -2.34
CA THR A 88 0.16 -6.55 -3.79
C THR A 88 -1.17 -5.95 -4.19
N VAL A 89 -1.15 -5.05 -5.19
CA VAL A 89 -2.34 -4.39 -5.74
C VAL A 89 -2.33 -4.51 -7.25
N ASN A 90 -3.45 -4.96 -7.84
CA ASN A 90 -3.66 -4.90 -9.27
C ASN A 90 -4.50 -3.67 -9.59
N THR A 91 -4.06 -2.85 -10.55
CA THR A 91 -4.67 -1.58 -10.92
C THR A 91 -4.66 -1.40 -12.43
N GLN A 92 -5.58 -0.60 -12.95
CA GLN A 92 -5.65 -0.25 -14.35
C GLN A 92 -6.41 1.06 -14.54
N TRP A 93 -6.18 1.72 -15.67
CA TRP A 93 -7.05 2.81 -16.12
C TRP A 93 -8.49 2.30 -16.32
N ALA A 94 -9.47 3.09 -15.88
CA ALA A 94 -10.89 2.73 -15.90
C ALA A 94 -11.72 3.64 -16.82
N GLY A 95 -11.09 4.48 -17.65
CA GLY A 95 -11.78 5.28 -18.65
C GLY A 95 -12.15 4.48 -19.89
N ASP A 96 -12.95 5.11 -20.75
CA ASP A 96 -13.43 4.50 -21.99
C ASP A 96 -12.28 4.18 -22.96
N GLU A 97 -12.51 3.19 -23.83
CA GLU A 97 -11.57 2.84 -24.89
C GLU A 97 -11.24 4.06 -25.77
N GLY A 98 -9.95 4.24 -26.08
CA GLY A 98 -9.48 5.41 -26.84
C GLY A 98 -9.33 6.70 -26.02
N THR A 99 -9.67 6.69 -24.72
CA THR A 99 -9.37 7.80 -23.81
C THR A 99 -8.03 7.60 -23.13
N GLN A 100 -7.40 8.72 -22.77
CA GLN A 100 -6.11 8.73 -22.08
C GLN A 100 -6.28 9.33 -20.68
N PRO A 101 -5.61 8.78 -19.67
CA PRO A 101 -5.57 9.38 -18.35
C PRO A 101 -4.90 10.77 -18.40
N SER A 102 -5.19 11.62 -17.42
CA SER A 102 -4.52 12.92 -17.31
C SER A 102 -3.02 12.75 -17.09
N LYS A 103 -2.22 13.77 -17.47
CA LYS A 103 -0.74 13.74 -17.33
C LYS A 103 -0.25 13.49 -15.90
N GLY A 104 -1.07 13.82 -14.90
CA GLY A 104 -0.77 13.61 -13.48
C GLY A 104 -1.54 12.44 -12.85
N ALA A 105 -2.09 11.54 -13.66
CA ALA A 105 -2.76 10.35 -13.15
C ALA A 105 -1.75 9.38 -12.55
N PHE A 106 -2.15 8.74 -11.47
CA PHE A 106 -1.42 7.63 -10.86
C PHE A 106 -2.39 6.76 -10.06
N SER A 107 -1.94 5.58 -9.69
CA SER A 107 -2.58 4.75 -8.67
C SER A 107 -1.51 4.09 -7.81
N GLY A 108 -1.85 3.69 -6.59
CA GLY A 108 -0.85 3.14 -5.68
C GLY A 108 -1.35 2.96 -4.25
N LEU A 109 -0.39 2.87 -3.34
CA LEU A 109 -0.64 2.74 -1.91
C LEU A 109 -0.27 4.04 -1.19
N LEU A 110 -1.10 4.42 -0.23
CA LEU A 110 -0.77 5.44 0.77
C LEU A 110 -0.47 4.70 2.07
N ILE A 111 0.76 4.80 2.57
CA ILE A 111 1.24 4.08 3.76
C ILE A 111 1.83 5.05 4.78
N GLY A 112 1.95 4.61 6.04
CA GLY A 112 2.49 5.45 7.11
C GLY A 112 1.57 6.59 7.53
N ILE A 113 0.28 6.54 7.19
CA ILE A 113 -0.71 7.54 7.61
C ILE A 113 -0.91 7.56 9.13
N GLY A 114 -1.01 8.76 9.67
CA GLY A 114 -1.12 9.03 11.09
C GLY A 114 0.25 9.36 11.71
N GLY A 115 0.40 9.01 12.98
CA GLY A 115 1.58 9.33 13.77
C GLY A 115 1.37 8.93 15.23
N PRO A 116 2.35 9.20 16.11
CA PRO A 116 2.22 8.93 17.53
C PRO A 116 0.93 9.53 18.11
N GLY A 117 0.08 8.68 18.69
CA GLY A 117 -1.20 9.11 19.28
C GLY A 117 -2.33 9.41 18.28
N VAL A 118 -2.14 9.19 16.99
CA VAL A 118 -3.20 9.33 15.98
C VAL A 118 -4.02 8.04 15.89
N ASP A 119 -5.28 8.13 16.31
CA ASP A 119 -6.27 7.06 16.17
C ASP A 119 -6.59 6.78 14.69
N TYR A 120 -6.82 5.52 14.35
CA TYR A 120 -7.05 5.07 12.97
C TYR A 120 -8.21 5.81 12.28
N ARG A 121 -9.28 6.19 13.02
CA ARG A 121 -10.43 6.94 12.47
C ARG A 121 -10.05 8.34 12.02
N ARG A 122 -9.00 8.92 12.60
CA ARG A 122 -8.42 10.19 12.13
C ARG A 122 -7.48 9.95 10.94
N ALA A 123 -6.64 8.92 11.01
CA ALA A 123 -5.71 8.59 9.93
C ALA A 123 -6.44 8.33 8.60
N VAL A 124 -7.59 7.66 8.62
CA VAL A 124 -8.36 7.38 7.38
C VAL A 124 -9.01 8.60 6.75
N LEU A 125 -8.93 9.79 7.34
CA LEU A 125 -9.41 11.03 6.72
C LEU A 125 -8.39 11.65 5.74
N VAL A 126 -7.14 11.14 5.74
CA VAL A 126 -6.10 11.57 4.78
C VAL A 126 -6.54 11.22 3.36
N HIS A 127 -6.63 12.26 2.52
CA HIS A 127 -6.98 12.13 1.11
C HIS A 127 -6.34 13.22 0.24
N ALA A 128 -6.96 14.38 0.01
CA ALA A 128 -6.63 15.24 -1.14
C ALA A 128 -5.48 16.24 -0.92
N PHE A 129 -5.06 16.47 0.31
CA PHE A 129 -4.05 17.48 0.64
C PHE A 129 -2.95 16.89 1.54
N PRO A 130 -1.70 17.30 1.32
CA PRO A 130 -0.59 16.89 2.16
C PRO A 130 -0.68 17.51 3.55
N GLY A 131 0.08 16.95 4.48
CA GLY A 131 0.24 17.50 5.82
C GLY A 131 0.91 16.52 6.77
N GLU A 132 1.29 17.00 7.96
CA GLU A 132 1.91 16.17 8.99
C GLU A 132 1.14 14.87 9.23
N GLY A 133 1.83 13.73 9.16
CA GLY A 133 1.22 12.41 9.30
C GLY A 133 0.37 11.95 8.11
N ALA A 134 0.45 12.62 6.96
CA ALA A 134 -0.20 12.14 5.74
C ALA A 134 0.57 10.98 5.07
N GLY A 135 1.78 10.66 5.53
CA GLY A 135 2.53 9.48 5.13
C GLY A 135 3.17 9.56 3.74
N LEU A 136 3.40 8.40 3.14
CA LEU A 136 4.13 8.22 1.89
C LEU A 136 3.23 7.58 0.83
N VAL A 137 3.25 8.12 -0.38
CA VAL A 137 2.66 7.49 -1.56
C VAL A 137 3.70 6.61 -2.23
N ALA A 138 3.36 5.33 -2.41
CA ALA A 138 4.05 4.38 -3.27
C ALA A 138 3.18 4.19 -4.52
N GLY A 139 3.51 4.90 -5.60
CA GLY A 139 2.64 5.07 -6.76
C GLY A 139 3.23 4.53 -8.06
N ALA A 140 2.35 4.29 -9.02
CA ALA A 140 2.69 4.02 -10.40
C ALA A 140 1.87 4.91 -11.34
N THR A 141 2.53 5.46 -12.36
CA THR A 141 1.85 6.09 -13.50
C THR A 141 1.10 5.02 -14.33
N PRO A 142 0.12 5.41 -15.16
CA PRO A 142 -0.67 4.45 -15.96
C PRO A 142 0.15 3.59 -16.93
N ASP A 143 1.29 4.10 -17.39
CA ASP A 143 2.25 3.39 -18.25
C ASP A 143 3.28 2.54 -17.47
N GLY A 144 3.21 2.54 -16.15
CA GLY A 144 3.95 1.62 -15.29
C GLY A 144 5.26 2.15 -14.71
N LYS A 145 5.42 3.47 -14.55
CA LYS A 145 6.58 4.07 -13.87
C LYS A 145 6.33 4.21 -12.37
N ALA A 146 7.12 3.50 -11.57
CA ALA A 146 7.12 3.52 -10.12
C ALA A 146 7.69 4.84 -9.58
N PHE A 147 7.15 5.31 -8.46
CA PHE A 147 7.69 6.45 -7.72
C PHE A 147 7.28 6.39 -6.24
N PHE A 148 8.04 7.09 -5.41
CA PHE A 148 7.63 7.46 -4.06
C PHE A 148 7.44 8.97 -3.96
N ALA A 149 6.46 9.41 -3.17
CA ALA A 149 6.25 10.82 -2.86
C ALA A 149 5.91 11.01 -1.38
N ASP A 150 6.64 11.91 -0.72
CA ASP A 150 6.39 12.32 0.67
C ASP A 150 5.16 13.22 0.73
N PHE A 151 4.04 12.63 1.11
CA PHE A 151 2.76 13.32 1.14
C PHE A 151 2.58 14.16 2.40
N GLU A 152 3.59 14.23 3.28
CA GLU A 152 3.56 15.15 4.42
C GLU A 152 3.96 16.57 4.04
N LYS A 153 4.75 16.72 2.98
CA LYS A 153 5.39 17.99 2.61
C LYS A 153 4.66 18.71 1.50
N GLU A 154 4.29 17.99 0.45
CA GLU A 154 3.79 18.61 -0.76
C GLU A 154 2.81 17.71 -1.52
N GLN A 155 2.13 18.32 -2.49
CA GLN A 155 1.21 17.57 -3.32
C GLN A 155 1.95 16.52 -4.14
N VAL A 156 1.30 15.37 -4.34
CA VAL A 156 1.88 14.28 -5.11
C VAL A 156 2.09 14.73 -6.56
N GLN A 157 3.34 14.68 -7.01
CA GLN A 157 3.73 14.97 -8.39
C GLN A 157 4.26 13.67 -9.01
N PRO A 158 3.41 12.85 -9.64
CA PRO A 158 3.89 11.66 -10.33
C PRO A 158 4.80 12.07 -11.50
N PRO A 159 5.75 11.22 -11.90
CA PRO A 159 6.51 11.47 -13.13
C PRO A 159 5.55 11.51 -14.32
N ALA A 160 5.91 12.25 -15.37
CA ALA A 160 5.10 12.28 -16.59
C ALA A 160 4.99 10.87 -17.19
N ALA A 161 3.76 10.40 -17.39
CA ALA A 161 3.48 9.20 -18.17
C ALA A 161 3.86 9.45 -19.64
N MET A 162 4.60 8.53 -20.24
CA MET A 162 5.12 8.61 -21.60
C MET A 162 4.58 7.50 -22.52
N GLY A 163 3.92 6.48 -21.97
CA GLY A 163 3.30 5.39 -22.72
C GLY A 163 1.78 5.26 -22.52
N ASP A 164 1.20 4.26 -23.20
CA ASP A 164 -0.22 3.93 -23.07
C ASP A 164 -0.55 3.29 -21.72
N PRO A 165 -1.74 3.60 -21.15
CA PRO A 165 -2.22 2.97 -19.93
C PRO A 165 -2.36 1.46 -20.13
N ARG A 166 -2.00 0.69 -19.10
CA ARG A 166 -2.08 -0.76 -19.12
C ARG A 166 -2.48 -1.32 -17.75
N PRO A 167 -2.92 -2.58 -17.67
CA PRO A 167 -3.04 -3.28 -16.40
C PRO A 167 -1.67 -3.44 -15.75
N LEU A 168 -1.59 -3.11 -14.46
CA LEU A 168 -0.38 -3.12 -13.67
C LEU A 168 -0.56 -3.95 -12.40
N GLN A 169 0.49 -4.66 -12.00
CA GLN A 169 0.66 -5.19 -10.67
C GLN A 169 1.70 -4.35 -9.93
N LEU A 170 1.32 -3.83 -8.77
CA LEU A 170 2.19 -3.11 -7.84
C LEU A 170 2.49 -4.03 -6.68
N VAL A 171 3.77 -4.24 -6.40
CA VAL A 171 4.25 -4.99 -5.25
C VAL A 171 5.08 -4.04 -4.39
N LEU A 172 4.57 -3.72 -3.20
CA LEU A 172 5.29 -2.95 -2.19
C LEU A 172 5.82 -3.89 -1.12
N GLU A 173 7.13 -3.91 -0.94
CA GLU A 173 7.80 -4.59 0.17
C GLU A 173 8.41 -3.58 1.14
N GLY A 174 8.36 -3.88 2.43
CA GLY A 174 9.09 -3.16 3.45
C GLY A 174 9.93 -4.11 4.28
N LYS A 175 11.24 -3.86 4.34
CA LYS A 175 12.20 -4.64 5.15
C LYS A 175 12.80 -3.75 6.25
N PRO A 176 12.94 -4.25 7.47
CA PRO A 176 13.55 -3.48 8.56
C PRO A 176 15.01 -3.16 8.22
N VAL A 177 15.44 -1.94 8.56
CA VAL A 177 16.83 -1.48 8.59
C VAL A 177 17.05 -0.70 9.88
N ASP A 178 18.30 -0.41 10.25
CA ASP A 178 18.59 0.31 11.49
C ASP A 178 17.81 1.63 11.57
N GLY A 179 16.86 1.70 12.53
CA GLY A 179 16.03 2.88 12.77
C GLY A 179 14.88 3.11 11.79
N GLY A 180 14.54 2.15 10.90
CA GLY A 180 13.43 2.33 9.96
C GLY A 180 13.17 1.15 9.03
N TYR A 181 12.65 1.46 7.85
CA TYR A 181 12.31 0.48 6.82
C TYR A 181 12.91 0.91 5.48
N ARG A 182 13.48 -0.05 4.75
CA ARG A 182 13.72 0.09 3.31
C ARG A 182 12.45 -0.36 2.58
N LEU A 183 11.90 0.52 1.78
CA LEU A 183 10.74 0.24 0.94
C LEU A 183 11.20 -0.09 -0.47
N THR A 184 10.49 -0.99 -1.13
CA THR A 184 10.74 -1.32 -2.53
C THR A 184 9.38 -1.48 -3.22
N LEU A 185 9.13 -0.66 -4.24
CA LEU A 185 7.96 -0.76 -5.09
C LEU A 185 8.39 -1.32 -6.44
N VAL A 186 7.88 -2.49 -6.80
CA VAL A 186 8.03 -3.09 -8.12
C VAL A 186 6.71 -2.96 -8.88
N VAL A 187 6.78 -2.50 -10.12
CA VAL A 187 5.63 -2.38 -11.02
C VAL A 187 5.84 -3.31 -12.20
N SER A 188 4.87 -4.20 -12.44
CA SER A 188 4.91 -5.18 -13.53
C SER A 188 3.65 -5.10 -14.40
N ASP A 189 3.75 -5.56 -15.65
CA ASP A 189 2.59 -5.73 -16.53
C ASP A 189 1.77 -7.00 -16.19
N ALA A 190 0.70 -7.24 -16.96
CA ALA A 190 -0.15 -8.41 -16.79
C ALA A 190 0.55 -9.76 -17.08
N ALA A 191 1.67 -9.74 -17.81
CA ALA A 191 2.49 -10.94 -18.05
C ALA A 191 3.52 -11.18 -16.92
N GLY A 192 3.60 -10.28 -15.94
CA GLY A 192 4.58 -10.33 -14.85
C GLY A 192 5.95 -9.78 -15.24
N THR A 193 6.07 -9.09 -16.38
CA THR A 193 7.31 -8.41 -16.77
C THR A 193 7.46 -7.15 -15.94
N GLU A 194 8.57 -7.01 -15.23
CA GLU A 194 8.90 -5.78 -14.51
C GLU A 194 9.05 -4.62 -15.49
N LEU A 195 8.27 -3.56 -15.28
CA LEU A 195 8.32 -2.33 -16.05
C LEU A 195 9.22 -1.29 -15.38
N SER A 196 9.17 -1.21 -14.05
CA SER A 196 10.00 -0.30 -13.27
C SER A 196 10.05 -0.68 -11.79
N ARG A 197 10.99 -0.05 -11.08
CA ARG A 197 11.17 -0.15 -9.63
C ARG A 197 11.51 1.20 -9.02
N ALA A 198 11.11 1.40 -7.77
CA ALA A 198 11.55 2.49 -6.91
C ALA A 198 11.93 1.93 -5.53
N GLU A 199 12.94 2.53 -4.89
CA GLU A 199 13.48 2.13 -3.58
C GLU A 199 13.81 3.36 -2.73
#